data_AF-A0A2M7ILV9-F1
#
_entry.id   AF-A0A2M7ILV9-F1
#
_cell.length_a   1.000
_cell.length_b   1.000
_cell.length_c   1.000
_cell.angle_alpha   90.00
_cell.angle_beta   90.00
_cell.angle_gamma   90.00
#
_symmetry.space_group_name_H-M   'P 1'
#
loop_
_entity.id
_entity.type
_entity.pdbx_description
1 polymer ?
#
loop_
_entity_poly.entity_id
_entity_poly.type
_entity_poly.pdbx_seq_one_letter_code
_entity_poly.pdbx_strand_id
1 'polypeptide(L)'
;MSLILAPDKAKLSKRHGATSVLEFKKLGYLPEALVNYIALLGWNPGTEQEIFSFKELEEEFDFSKVHQAGAVFDREKLDWLNGHYIRQKNLDELTELCLPYLNPLLPESKSASGRLDEWTPTNVGGRGGGRYDYLKSIVGLEQERLKKLSEIGERTKYFFVKPEYQPELLIWKKSDAKTI
;
A
#
# COMPACT_ATOMS: atom_id res chain seq x y z
N MET A 1 -26.46 -9.13 -13.58
CA MET A 1 -25.20 -8.49 -13.17
C MET A 1 -24.88 -7.37 -14.15
N SER A 2 -24.64 -6.17 -13.62
CA SER A 2 -24.39 -4.96 -14.40
C SER A 2 -22.97 -4.94 -14.95
N LEU A 3 -22.77 -4.29 -16.09
CA LEU A 3 -21.44 -4.06 -16.65
C LEU A 3 -20.70 -3.03 -15.78
N ILE A 4 -19.44 -3.32 -15.44
CA ILE A 4 -18.56 -2.32 -14.78
C ILE A 4 -18.11 -1.32 -15.84
N LEU A 5 -18.35 -0.04 -15.56
CA LEU A 5 -18.03 1.08 -16.43
C LEU A 5 -16.77 1.80 -15.93
N ALA A 6 -16.01 2.40 -16.83
CA ALA A 6 -14.96 3.36 -16.51
C ALA A 6 -15.58 4.73 -16.15
N PRO A 7 -14.80 5.69 -15.59
CA PRO A 7 -15.30 7.02 -15.23
C PRO A 7 -15.97 7.80 -16.38
N ASP A 8 -15.57 7.51 -17.63
CA ASP A 8 -16.16 8.05 -18.86
C ASP A 8 -17.47 7.35 -19.27
N LYS A 9 -17.98 6.42 -18.45
CA LYS A 9 -19.14 5.54 -18.68
C LYS A 9 -18.97 4.55 -19.84
N ALA A 10 -17.78 4.42 -20.41
CA ALA A 10 -17.47 3.35 -21.35
C ALA A 10 -17.26 2.03 -20.61
N LYS A 11 -17.26 0.90 -21.34
CA LYS A 11 -16.93 -0.41 -20.76
C LYS A 11 -15.52 -0.39 -20.17
N LEU A 12 -15.37 -0.80 -18.90
CA LEU A 12 -14.06 -0.94 -18.28
C LEU A 12 -13.19 -1.92 -19.09
N SER A 13 -11.97 -1.52 -19.38
CA SER A 13 -11.03 -2.26 -20.22
C SER A 13 -9.60 -1.91 -19.84
N LYS A 14 -8.61 -2.67 -20.33
CA LYS A 14 -7.18 -2.45 -20.06
C LYS A 14 -6.69 -1.02 -20.37
N ARG A 15 -7.40 -0.28 -21.24
CA ARG A 15 -7.08 1.13 -21.56
C ARG A 15 -7.29 2.07 -20.37
N HIS A 16 -8.10 1.66 -19.40
CA HIS A 16 -8.45 2.43 -18.21
C HIS A 16 -7.60 2.08 -16.98
N GLY A 17 -6.56 1.26 -17.15
CA GLY A 17 -5.63 0.85 -16.08
C GLY A 17 -5.81 -0.61 -15.66
N ALA A 18 -5.54 -0.87 -14.37
CA ALA A 18 -5.64 -2.22 -13.81
C ALA A 18 -7.09 -2.73 -13.92
N THR A 19 -7.26 -3.88 -14.57
CA THR A 19 -8.56 -4.51 -14.79
C THR A 19 -8.60 -5.96 -14.35
N SER A 20 -7.45 -6.55 -14.02
CA SER A 20 -7.36 -7.91 -13.47
C SER A 20 -7.04 -7.90 -11.99
N VAL A 21 -7.57 -8.88 -11.26
CA VAL A 21 -7.27 -9.08 -9.83
C VAL A 21 -5.76 -9.18 -9.57
N LEU A 22 -5.01 -9.81 -10.48
CA LEU A 22 -3.56 -9.93 -10.38
C LEU A 22 -2.84 -8.57 -10.47
N GLU A 23 -3.33 -7.63 -11.28
CA GLU A 23 -2.79 -6.27 -11.34
C GLU A 23 -3.07 -5.52 -10.04
N PHE A 24 -4.28 -5.62 -9.50
CA PHE A 24 -4.58 -5.03 -8.19
C PHE A 24 -3.71 -5.62 -7.07
N LYS A 25 -3.48 -6.94 -7.08
CA LYS A 25 -2.54 -7.57 -6.15
C LYS A 25 -1.14 -6.97 -6.27
N LYS A 26 -0.61 -6.81 -7.50
CA LYS A 26 0.71 -6.18 -7.74
C LYS A 26 0.77 -4.72 -7.31
N LEU A 27 -0.35 -4.00 -7.39
CA LEU A 27 -0.47 -2.63 -6.93
C LEU A 27 -0.58 -2.52 -5.41
N GLY A 28 -0.70 -3.63 -4.68
CA GLY A 28 -0.76 -3.62 -3.21
C GLY A 28 -2.15 -3.40 -2.63
N TYR A 29 -3.19 -3.82 -3.35
CA TYR A 29 -4.53 -3.92 -2.77
C TYR A 29 -4.70 -5.21 -1.98
N LEU A 30 -5.34 -5.09 -0.83
CA LEU A 30 -5.74 -6.18 0.02
C LEU A 30 -6.96 -6.91 -0.57
N PRO A 31 -7.05 -8.24 -0.44
CA PRO A 31 -8.18 -9.00 -0.94
C PRO A 31 -9.50 -8.57 -0.30
N GLU A 32 -9.51 -8.24 1.00
CA GLU A 32 -10.70 -7.80 1.74
C GLU A 32 -11.25 -6.49 1.17
N ALA A 33 -10.36 -5.54 0.85
CA ALA A 33 -10.72 -4.26 0.24
C ALA A 33 -11.35 -4.44 -1.14
N LEU A 34 -10.75 -5.31 -1.97
CA LEU A 34 -11.29 -5.61 -3.30
C LEU A 34 -12.66 -6.28 -3.21
N VAL A 35 -12.85 -7.24 -2.30
CA VAL A 35 -14.13 -7.92 -2.13
C VAL A 35 -15.21 -6.96 -1.67
N ASN A 36 -14.95 -6.15 -0.63
CA ASN A 36 -15.89 -5.13 -0.18
C ASN A 36 -16.23 -4.14 -1.29
N TYR A 37 -15.23 -3.66 -2.01
CA TYR A 37 -15.46 -2.70 -3.10
C TYR A 37 -16.28 -3.31 -4.24
N ILE A 38 -15.97 -4.54 -4.67
CA ILE A 38 -16.72 -5.23 -5.73
C ILE A 38 -18.15 -5.54 -5.28
N ALA A 39 -18.37 -5.87 -4.01
CA ALA A 39 -19.72 -6.03 -3.49
C ALA A 39 -20.52 -4.73 -3.65
N LEU A 40 -19.96 -3.59 -3.28
CA LEU A 40 -20.62 -2.28 -3.45
C LEU A 40 -20.78 -1.84 -4.91
N LEU A 41 -20.12 -2.51 -5.87
CA LEU A 41 -20.33 -2.27 -7.30
C LEU A 41 -21.64 -2.91 -7.77
N GLY A 42 -22.74 -2.20 -7.53
CA GLY A 42 -24.07 -2.58 -8.00
C GLY A 42 -24.95 -3.20 -6.92
N TRP A 43 -24.47 -3.34 -5.69
CA TRP A 43 -25.30 -3.62 -4.51
C TRP A 43 -25.20 -2.46 -3.52
N ASN A 44 -26.32 -2.11 -2.90
CA ASN A 44 -26.39 -1.12 -1.84
C ASN A 44 -27.07 -1.75 -0.62
N PRO A 45 -26.48 -1.71 0.59
CA PRO A 45 -27.09 -2.30 1.79
C PRO A 45 -28.41 -1.64 2.21
N GLY A 46 -28.76 -0.48 1.65
CA GLY A 46 -29.86 0.38 2.08
C GLY A 46 -29.47 1.32 3.23
N THR A 47 -28.18 1.36 3.57
CA THR A 47 -27.59 2.15 4.65
C THR A 47 -26.37 2.93 4.13
N GLU A 48 -25.78 3.78 4.97
CA GLU A 48 -24.52 4.49 4.67
C GLU A 48 -23.27 3.66 4.97
N GLN A 49 -23.42 2.39 5.37
CA GLN A 49 -22.27 1.52 5.64
C GLN A 49 -21.56 1.17 4.34
N GLU A 50 -20.26 1.45 4.29
CA GLU A 50 -19.40 1.11 3.14
C GLU A 50 -18.30 0.09 3.47
N ILE A 51 -18.00 -0.10 4.76
CA ILE A 51 -16.95 -1.01 5.21
C ILE A 51 -17.60 -2.31 5.68
N PHE A 52 -17.21 -3.42 5.08
CA PHE A 52 -17.73 -4.75 5.40
C PHE A 52 -16.61 -5.79 5.46
N SER A 53 -16.57 -6.57 6.52
CA SER A 53 -15.90 -7.86 6.51
C SER A 53 -16.61 -8.83 5.55
N PHE A 54 -15.92 -9.89 5.14
CA PHE A 54 -16.53 -10.94 4.32
C PHE A 54 -17.76 -11.56 4.99
N LYS A 55 -17.72 -11.72 6.31
CA LYS A 55 -18.83 -12.27 7.09
C LYS A 55 -20.04 -11.34 7.13
N GLU A 56 -19.81 -10.04 7.32
CA GLU A 56 -20.91 -9.06 7.26
C GLU A 56 -21.52 -8.99 5.86
N LEU A 57 -20.72 -9.12 4.80
CA LEU A 57 -21.27 -9.26 3.44
C LEU A 57 -22.14 -10.51 3.31
N GLU A 58 -21.72 -11.65 3.84
CA GLU A 58 -22.52 -12.88 3.80
C GLU A 58 -23.86 -12.74 4.53
N GLU A 59 -23.88 -12.03 5.66
CA GLU A 59 -25.09 -11.80 6.48
C GLU A 59 -26.03 -10.75 5.88
N GLU A 60 -25.48 -9.66 5.33
CA GLU A 60 -26.26 -8.51 4.84
C GLU A 60 -26.61 -8.58 3.35
N PHE A 61 -25.92 -9.42 2.57
CA PHE A 61 -26.11 -9.46 1.12
C PHE A 61 -27.50 -9.97 0.75
N ASP A 62 -28.23 -9.11 0.06
CA ASP A 62 -29.55 -9.41 -0.48
C ASP A 62 -29.58 -9.10 -1.96
N PHE A 63 -29.88 -10.12 -2.77
CA PHE A 63 -29.99 -10.01 -4.21
C PHE A 63 -31.07 -9.00 -4.65
N SER A 64 -32.10 -8.77 -3.84
CA SER A 64 -33.16 -7.79 -4.10
C SER A 64 -32.62 -6.35 -4.14
N LYS A 65 -31.50 -6.08 -3.45
CA LYS A 65 -30.83 -4.78 -3.39
C LYS A 65 -29.74 -4.60 -4.46
N VAL A 66 -29.64 -5.53 -5.41
CA VAL A 66 -28.72 -5.44 -6.55
C VAL A 66 -29.38 -4.64 -7.68
N HIS A 67 -28.76 -3.54 -8.09
CA HIS A 67 -29.26 -2.66 -9.13
C HIS A 67 -28.66 -2.98 -10.52
N GLN A 68 -29.48 -2.83 -11.56
CA GLN A 68 -29.09 -3.11 -12.95
C GLN A 68 -28.33 -1.96 -13.65
N ALA A 69 -28.21 -0.80 -13.00
CA ALA A 69 -27.44 0.31 -13.54
C ALA A 69 -25.94 -0.04 -13.62
N GLY A 70 -25.26 0.44 -14.66
CA GLY A 70 -23.82 0.24 -14.81
C GLY A 70 -23.06 0.86 -13.63
N ALA A 71 -22.31 0.03 -12.90
CA ALA A 71 -21.51 0.48 -11.77
C ALA A 71 -20.22 1.13 -12.31
N VAL A 72 -20.04 2.42 -12.03
CA VAL A 72 -18.83 3.14 -12.42
C VAL A 72 -17.72 2.78 -11.45
N PHE A 73 -16.58 2.36 -11.99
CA PHE A 73 -15.39 2.08 -11.21
C PHE A 73 -14.76 3.39 -10.72
N ASP A 74 -14.79 3.61 -9.41
CA ASP A 74 -14.14 4.69 -8.69
C ASP A 74 -12.85 4.20 -8.01
N ARG A 75 -11.71 4.67 -8.54
CA ARG A 75 -10.39 4.33 -8.02
C ARG A 75 -10.11 4.98 -6.66
N GLU A 76 -10.60 6.19 -6.43
CA GLU A 76 -10.36 6.92 -5.18
C GLU A 76 -11.07 6.24 -4.02
N LYS A 77 -12.31 5.78 -4.26
CA LYS A 77 -13.07 4.99 -3.28
C LYS A 77 -12.37 3.68 -2.94
N LEU A 78 -11.85 2.96 -3.94
CA LEU A 78 -11.07 1.73 -3.70
C LEU A 78 -9.79 2.01 -2.90
N ASP A 79 -9.07 3.11 -3.19
CA ASP A 79 -7.88 3.51 -2.43
C ASP A 79 -8.22 3.84 -0.97
N TRP A 80 -9.35 4.53 -0.74
CA TRP A 80 -9.84 4.84 0.60
C TRP A 80 -10.20 3.58 1.40
N LEU A 81 -10.98 2.67 0.80
CA LEU A 81 -11.31 1.37 1.42
C LEU A 81 -10.03 0.58 1.72
N ASN A 82 -9.11 0.49 0.77
CA ASN A 82 -7.87 -0.26 0.97
C ASN A 82 -7.02 0.30 2.10
N GLY A 83 -6.90 1.63 2.19
CA GLY A 83 -6.24 2.29 3.32
C GLY A 83 -6.92 1.97 4.66
N HIS A 84 -8.25 1.87 4.69
CA HIS A 84 -8.98 1.45 5.89
C HIS A 84 -8.56 0.04 6.34
N TYR A 85 -8.56 -0.94 5.44
CA TYR A 85 -8.13 -2.30 5.77
C TYR A 85 -6.65 -2.38 6.16
N ILE A 86 -5.77 -1.61 5.51
CA ILE A 86 -4.35 -1.53 5.88
C ILE A 86 -4.20 -1.08 7.34
N ARG A 87 -4.91 -0.02 7.75
CA ARG A 87 -4.84 0.50 9.13
C ARG A 87 -5.34 -0.50 10.17
N GLN A 88 -6.24 -1.40 9.81
CA GLN A 88 -6.73 -2.45 10.71
C GLN A 88 -5.76 -3.62 10.90
N LYS A 89 -4.75 -3.78 10.02
CA LYS A 89 -3.76 -4.85 10.16
C LYS A 89 -2.89 -4.62 11.39
N ASN A 90 -2.61 -5.69 12.11
CA ASN A 90 -1.58 -5.64 13.14
C ASN A 90 -0.21 -5.43 12.49
N LEU A 91 0.73 -4.88 13.26
CA LEU A 91 1.98 -4.41 12.69
C LEU A 91 2.88 -5.55 12.15
N ASP A 92 2.84 -6.74 12.75
CA ASP A 92 3.57 -7.91 12.25
C ASP A 92 3.01 -8.37 10.90
N GLU A 93 1.70 -8.57 10.81
CA GLU A 93 1.01 -8.94 9.57
C GLU A 93 1.23 -7.90 8.46
N LEU A 94 1.11 -6.61 8.78
CA LEU A 94 1.33 -5.54 7.81
C LEU A 94 2.78 -5.52 7.33
N THR A 95 3.75 -5.81 8.21
CA THR A 95 5.16 -5.88 7.85
C THR A 95 5.40 -7.00 6.85
N GLU A 96 4.87 -8.20 7.09
CA GLU A 96 4.93 -9.33 6.15
C GLU A 96 4.35 -8.98 4.77
N LEU A 97 3.19 -8.31 4.75
CA LEU A 97 2.54 -7.87 3.53
C LEU A 97 3.35 -6.82 2.76
N CYS A 98 4.16 -6.02 3.45
CA CYS A 98 5.03 -5.00 2.88
C CYS A 98 6.37 -5.54 2.37
N LEU A 99 6.85 -6.70 2.86
CA LEU A 99 8.15 -7.27 2.49
C LEU A 99 8.39 -7.39 0.98
N PRO A 100 7.43 -7.84 0.15
CA PRO A 100 7.64 -7.91 -1.30
C PRO A 100 7.95 -6.57 -1.96
N TYR A 101 7.48 -5.46 -1.37
CA TYR A 101 7.69 -4.10 -1.88
C TYR A 101 8.93 -3.44 -1.29
N LEU A 102 9.36 -3.88 -0.11
CA LEU A 102 10.58 -3.40 0.55
C LEU A 102 11.83 -4.13 0.04
N ASN A 103 11.75 -5.44 -0.18
CA ASN A 103 12.88 -6.29 -0.57
C ASN A 103 13.73 -5.74 -1.74
N PRO A 104 13.15 -5.18 -2.82
CA PRO A 104 13.93 -4.61 -3.91
C PRO A 104 14.78 -3.39 -3.52
N LEU A 105 14.48 -2.73 -2.41
CA LEU A 105 15.18 -1.55 -1.91
C LEU A 105 16.27 -1.89 -0.89
N LEU A 106 16.26 -3.13 -0.38
CA LEU A 106 17.16 -3.52 0.69
C LEU A 106 18.56 -3.75 0.10
N PRO A 107 19.61 -3.13 0.66
CA PRO A 107 20.96 -3.32 0.18
C PRO A 107 21.37 -4.80 0.30
N GLU A 108 22.12 -5.28 -0.68
CA GLU A 108 22.68 -6.64 -0.63
C GLU A 108 23.58 -6.80 0.61
N SER A 109 23.38 -7.88 1.36
CA SER A 109 24.35 -8.24 2.39
C SER A 109 25.58 -8.83 1.73
N LYS A 110 26.68 -8.07 1.72
CA LYS A 110 28.00 -8.59 1.37
C LYS A 110 28.69 -9.05 2.64
N SER A 111 28.56 -10.33 2.97
CA SER A 111 29.47 -10.95 3.92
C SER A 111 30.86 -11.12 3.31
N ALA A 112 31.89 -10.74 4.05
CA ALA A 112 33.27 -11.16 3.76
C ALA A 112 33.47 -12.69 3.92
N SER A 113 32.48 -13.43 4.46
CA SER A 113 32.56 -14.86 4.77
C SER A 113 31.86 -15.79 3.78
N GLY A 114 31.22 -15.27 2.73
CA GLY A 114 30.42 -16.08 1.79
C GLY A 114 29.16 -16.71 2.39
N ARG A 115 28.81 -16.39 3.65
CA ARG A 115 27.52 -16.73 4.26
C ARG A 115 26.55 -15.58 3.99
N LEU A 116 25.29 -15.89 3.69
CA LEU A 116 24.20 -14.91 3.70
C LEU A 116 23.99 -14.47 5.16
N ASP A 117 24.73 -13.46 5.61
CA ASP A 117 24.40 -12.73 6.81
C ASP A 117 23.20 -11.81 6.53
N GLU A 118 22.33 -11.69 7.52
CA GLU A 118 21.17 -10.82 7.44
C GLU A 118 21.66 -9.36 7.50
N TRP A 119 21.40 -8.55 6.46
CA TRP A 119 21.64 -7.11 6.55
C TRP A 119 20.95 -6.59 7.82
N THR A 120 21.73 -6.09 8.78
CA THR A 120 21.22 -5.51 10.02
C THR A 120 21.62 -4.04 10.07
N PRO A 121 20.70 -3.12 10.36
CA PRO A 121 21.01 -1.70 10.42
C PRO A 121 21.95 -1.43 11.60
N THR A 122 23.22 -1.13 11.30
CA THR A 122 24.33 -1.04 12.25
C THR A 122 24.26 0.16 13.22
N ASN A 123 23.28 1.06 13.06
CA ASN A 123 23.19 2.32 13.82
C ASN A 123 21.83 2.56 14.52
N VAL A 124 20.98 1.53 14.69
CA VAL A 124 19.77 1.69 15.52
C VAL A 124 20.20 1.57 16.99
N GLY A 125 20.35 2.70 17.67
CA GLY A 125 20.82 2.81 19.06
C GLY A 125 19.89 2.22 20.13
N GLY A 126 19.12 1.18 19.82
CA GLY A 126 18.17 0.51 20.70
C GLY A 126 18.42 -1.00 20.73
N ARG A 127 18.47 -1.55 21.93
CA ARG A 127 18.62 -2.98 22.29
C ARG A 127 18.09 -3.95 21.23
N GLY A 128 18.97 -4.67 20.54
CA GLY A 128 18.74 -6.04 20.05
C GLY A 128 17.66 -6.27 19.00
N GLY A 129 17.27 -5.28 18.20
CA GLY A 129 16.30 -5.48 17.11
C GLY A 129 16.98 -6.00 15.84
N GLY A 130 16.49 -7.11 15.29
CA GLY A 130 16.96 -7.65 14.02
C GLY A 130 16.52 -6.79 12.82
N ARG A 131 16.86 -7.21 11.59
CA ARG A 131 16.36 -6.60 10.35
C ARG A 131 14.85 -6.42 10.37
N TYR A 132 14.14 -7.44 10.82
CA TYR A 132 12.69 -7.45 10.89
C TYR A 132 12.13 -6.33 11.79
N ASP A 133 12.67 -6.15 12.99
CA ASP A 133 12.20 -5.11 13.94
C ASP A 133 12.39 -3.69 13.39
N TYR A 134 13.46 -3.47 12.63
CA TYR A 134 13.67 -2.21 11.93
C TYR A 134 12.65 -1.98 10.82
N LEU A 135 12.42 -2.98 9.97
CA LEU A 135 11.39 -2.88 8.92
C LEU A 135 10.01 -2.67 9.54
N LYS A 136 9.70 -3.38 10.63
CA LYS A 136 8.47 -3.22 11.40
C LYS A 136 8.29 -1.79 11.90
N SER A 137 9.37 -1.18 12.40
CA SER A 137 9.36 0.23 12.84
C SER A 137 9.07 1.18 11.67
N ILE A 138 9.69 0.95 10.51
CA ILE A 138 9.43 1.73 9.28
C ILE A 138 7.96 1.59 8.83
N VAL A 139 7.43 0.37 8.79
CA VAL A 139 6.04 0.12 8.42
C VAL A 139 5.09 0.82 9.40
N GLY A 140 5.41 0.80 10.70
CA GLY A 140 4.60 1.47 11.73
C GLY A 140 4.52 2.98 11.56
N LEU A 141 5.59 3.62 11.06
CA LEU A 141 5.59 5.07 10.77
C LEU A 141 4.64 5.43 9.62
N GLU A 142 4.42 4.50 8.68
CA GLU A 142 3.67 4.77 7.46
C GLU A 142 2.28 4.14 7.42
N GLN A 143 1.93 3.25 8.35
CA GLN A 143 0.64 2.53 8.42
C GLN A 143 -0.57 3.46 8.24
N GLU A 144 -0.60 4.60 8.92
CA GLU A 144 -1.72 5.55 8.86
C GLU A 144 -1.88 6.25 7.50
N ARG A 145 -0.80 6.29 6.71
CA ARG A 145 -0.71 7.07 5.47
C ARG A 145 -0.75 6.22 4.21
N LEU A 146 -0.56 4.90 4.33
CA LEU A 146 -0.62 4.00 3.19
C LEU A 146 -2.05 3.87 2.66
N LYS A 147 -2.20 4.06 1.35
CA LYS A 147 -3.41 3.69 0.61
C LYS A 147 -3.23 2.34 -0.08
N LYS A 148 -2.00 1.99 -0.45
CA LYS A 148 -1.62 0.70 -1.06
C LYS A 148 -0.31 0.21 -0.47
N LEU A 149 -0.14 -1.11 -0.37
CA LEU A 149 1.11 -1.70 0.13
C LEU A 149 2.32 -1.32 -0.73
N SER A 150 2.15 -1.16 -2.05
CA SER A 150 3.23 -0.80 -2.97
C SER A 150 3.82 0.60 -2.73
N GLU A 151 3.08 1.48 -2.06
CA GLU A 151 3.53 2.84 -1.73
C GLU A 151 4.63 2.83 -0.67
N ILE A 152 4.75 1.78 0.14
CA ILE A 152 5.75 1.71 1.21
C ILE A 152 7.16 1.89 0.67
N GLY A 153 7.46 1.34 -0.52
CA GLY A 153 8.80 1.37 -1.08
C GLY A 153 9.28 2.81 -1.33
N GLU A 154 8.54 3.57 -2.15
CA GLU A 154 8.93 4.94 -2.46
C GLU A 154 8.89 5.84 -1.22
N ARG A 155 7.91 5.64 -0.33
CA ARG A 155 7.73 6.44 0.89
C ARG A 155 8.80 6.18 1.95
N THR A 156 9.57 5.11 1.83
CA THR A 156 10.60 4.72 2.82
C THR A 156 11.97 4.53 2.19
N LYS A 157 12.13 4.88 0.91
CA LYS A 157 13.37 4.71 0.13
C LYS A 157 14.60 5.32 0.81
N TYR A 158 14.43 6.47 1.47
CA TYR A 158 15.51 7.19 2.17
C TYR A 158 16.07 6.45 3.39
N PHE A 159 15.36 5.44 3.93
CA PHE A 159 15.90 4.57 4.99
C PHE A 159 16.92 3.56 4.48
N PHE A 160 16.93 3.29 3.17
CA PHE A 160 17.76 2.25 2.55
C PHE A 160 18.79 2.81 1.57
N VAL A 161 18.48 3.96 0.95
CA VAL A 161 19.31 4.60 -0.08
C VAL A 161 19.65 6.02 0.36
N LYS A 162 20.92 6.41 0.23
CA LYS A 162 21.33 7.81 0.48
C LYS A 162 20.58 8.72 -0.49
N PRO A 163 19.91 9.79 -0.01
CA PRO A 163 19.23 10.72 -0.90
C PRO A 163 20.26 11.47 -1.75
N GLU A 164 19.98 11.63 -3.04
CA GLU A 164 20.67 12.62 -3.86
C GLU A 164 20.05 13.98 -3.57
N TYR A 165 20.89 14.98 -3.33
CA TYR A 165 20.47 16.36 -3.10
C TYR A 165 21.36 17.31 -3.88
N GLN A 166 20.78 18.44 -4.27
CA GLN A 166 21.50 19.56 -4.87
C GLN A 166 22.34 20.24 -3.76
N PRO A 167 23.67 20.33 -3.87
CA PRO A 167 24.54 20.94 -2.85
C PRO A 167 24.11 22.36 -2.45
N GLU A 168 23.44 23.07 -3.35
CA GLU A 168 22.91 24.41 -3.15
C GLU A 168 21.85 24.48 -2.03
N LEU A 169 21.13 23.38 -1.77
CA LEU A 169 20.15 23.28 -0.68
C LEU A 169 20.80 23.28 0.71
N LEU A 170 22.11 23.02 0.79
CA LEU A 170 22.88 23.04 2.04
C LEU A 170 23.55 24.38 2.32
N ILE A 171 23.48 25.34 1.38
CA ILE A 171 24.05 26.66 1.55
C ILE A 171 23.12 27.46 2.46
N TRP A 172 23.52 27.63 3.72
CA TRP A 172 22.77 28.46 4.66
C TRP A 172 22.80 29.93 4.24
N LYS A 173 21.77 30.70 4.59
CA LYS A 173 21.52 32.07 4.12
C LYS A 173 22.64 33.09 4.39
N LYS A 174 23.73 32.71 5.07
CA LYS A 174 24.91 33.52 5.40
C LYS A 174 26.24 32.80 5.12
N SER A 175 26.25 31.76 4.30
CA SER A 175 27.45 30.98 3.97
C SER A 175 27.68 30.98 2.47
N ASP A 176 28.95 31.09 2.05
CA ASP A 176 29.34 31.00 0.64
C ASP A 176 29.82 29.58 0.30
N ALA A 177 29.49 29.10 -0.90
CA ALA A 177 29.82 27.75 -1.40
C ALA A 177 31.33 27.45 -1.52
N LYS A 178 32.21 28.44 -1.29
CA LYS A 178 33.67 28.32 -1.46
C LYS A 178 34.40 27.77 -0.22
N THR A 179 33.69 27.41 0.85
CA THR A 179 34.32 27.01 2.13
C THR A 179 33.88 25.62 2.62
N ILE A 180 33.25 24.80 1.78
CA ILE A 180 32.91 23.40 2.07
C ILE A 180 33.70 22.49 1.15
#